data_AF-A0A915EFB4-F1
#
_entry.id   AF-A0A915EFB4-F1
#
_cell.length_a   1.000
_cell.length_b   1.000
_cell.length_c   1.000
_cell.angle_alpha   90.00
_cell.angle_beta   90.00
_cell.angle_gamma   90.00
#
_symmetry.space_group_name_H-M   'P 1'
#
loop_
_entity.id
_entity.type
_entity.pdbx_description
1 polymer ?
#
loop_
_entity_poly.entity_id
_entity_poly.type
_entity_poly.pdbx_seq_one_letter_code
_entity_poly.pdbx_strand_id
1 'polypeptide(L)'
;MGITGSVYCTHPNFNYLCGICVNALWMAESSAEITLAINRCLVTVAPDIEKALFYGKRVYVWLSAITIYALYVLVFKNPSLFTGVYYFWSFNPFVGYLEDPEGVFTNHLHTVHNTSLAIVIPAIYIVFFVVLMFQAKSIGSNSDKNFSKKQKMLFLQIFIIGFIHVAGCSIHALSPYITVDANLLYFAQYLWFFAHVIYLTMNQNIRNDCLRGLLRCIHSQFPSLINEAATLSSTVRPLTNSIT
;
A
#
# COMPACT_ATOMS: atom_id res chain seq x y z
N MET A 1 19.44 9.62 2.10
CA MET A 1 20.42 8.56 1.76
C MET A 1 20.81 8.62 0.29
N GLY A 2 19.87 8.74 -0.66
CA GLY A 2 20.17 8.83 -2.09
C GLY A 2 20.98 10.07 -2.53
N ILE A 3 20.68 11.28 -2.03
CA ILE A 3 21.35 12.54 -2.45
C ILE A 3 22.86 12.51 -2.19
N THR A 4 23.29 11.83 -1.12
CA THR A 4 24.70 11.72 -0.72
C THR A 4 25.34 10.41 -1.16
N GLY A 5 24.64 9.55 -1.91
CA GLY A 5 25.13 8.21 -2.26
C GLY A 5 25.45 7.32 -1.05
N SER A 6 24.79 7.57 0.08
CA SER A 6 25.09 6.90 1.35
C SER A 6 24.89 5.40 1.25
N VAL A 7 25.91 4.65 1.65
CA VAL A 7 25.86 3.19 1.84
C VAL A 7 25.69 2.87 3.33
N TYR A 8 25.56 1.59 3.68
CA TYR A 8 25.44 1.14 5.07
C TYR A 8 26.53 1.74 5.98
N CYS A 9 27.80 1.69 5.54
CA CYS A 9 28.94 2.14 6.33
C CYS A 9 28.97 3.65 6.62
N THR A 10 28.25 4.48 5.85
CA THR A 10 28.22 5.93 6.06
C THR A 10 27.37 6.30 7.29
N HIS A 11 26.25 5.61 7.49
CA HIS A 11 25.31 5.86 8.60
C HIS A 11 24.68 4.54 9.09
N PRO A 12 25.44 3.67 9.77
CA PRO A 12 25.04 2.28 10.02
C PRO A 12 23.77 2.17 10.88
N ASN A 13 23.67 2.91 11.99
CA ASN A 13 22.51 2.86 12.88
C ASN A 13 21.23 3.37 12.19
N PHE A 14 21.35 4.45 11.42
CA PHE A 14 20.21 5.04 10.71
C PHE A 14 19.73 4.11 9.58
N ASN A 15 20.66 3.56 8.81
CA ASN A 15 20.34 2.65 7.71
C ASN A 15 19.72 1.35 8.24
N TYR A 16 20.25 0.81 9.35
CA TYR A 16 19.67 -0.35 10.06
C TYR A 16 18.23 -0.08 10.50
N LEU A 17 17.97 1.03 11.21
CA LEU A 17 16.64 1.36 11.73
C LEU A 17 15.64 1.61 10.60
N CYS A 18 16.02 2.37 9.57
CA CYS A 18 15.15 2.57 8.42
C CYS A 18 14.90 1.24 7.68
N GLY A 19 15.93 0.40 7.56
CA GLY A 19 15.86 -0.88 6.88
C GLY A 19 14.91 -1.88 7.50
N ILE A 20 14.93 -1.99 8.84
CA ILE A 20 14.01 -2.87 9.55
C ILE A 20 12.57 -2.35 9.51
N CYS A 21 12.38 -1.03 9.60
CA CYS A 21 11.08 -0.38 9.47
C CYS A 21 10.48 -0.54 8.07
N VAL A 22 11.28 -0.31 7.02
CA VAL A 22 10.87 -0.50 5.62
C VAL A 22 10.46 -1.95 5.39
N ASN A 23 11.26 -2.91 5.87
CA ASN A 23 10.92 -4.32 5.74
C ASN A 23 9.61 -4.67 6.46
N ALA A 24 9.43 -4.23 7.71
CA ALA A 24 8.18 -4.48 8.44
C ALA A 24 6.95 -3.83 7.75
N LEU A 25 7.09 -2.60 7.26
CA LEU A 25 6.03 -1.89 6.54
C LEU A 25 5.69 -2.55 5.21
N TRP A 26 6.68 -3.02 4.45
CA TRP A 26 6.48 -3.77 3.21
C TRP A 26 5.62 -5.02 3.45
N MET A 27 5.95 -5.78 4.49
CA MET A 27 5.26 -7.01 4.84
C MET A 27 3.82 -6.72 5.31
N ALA A 28 3.62 -5.61 6.04
CA ALA A 28 2.30 -5.15 6.45
C ALA A 28 1.43 -4.72 5.26
N GLU A 29 1.98 -3.86 4.41
CA GLU A 29 1.30 -3.28 3.23
C GLU A 29 0.84 -4.37 2.27
N SER A 30 1.74 -5.26 1.89
CA SER A 30 1.45 -6.36 0.96
C SER A 30 0.44 -7.38 1.52
N SER A 31 0.48 -7.66 2.83
CA SER A 31 -0.52 -8.53 3.48
C SER A 31 -1.90 -7.86 3.53
N ALA A 32 -1.94 -6.54 3.77
CA ALA A 32 -3.17 -5.76 3.74
C ALA A 32 -3.77 -5.71 2.33
N GLU A 33 -2.93 -5.65 1.30
CA GLU A 33 -3.36 -5.70 -0.09
C GLU A 33 -4.05 -7.02 -0.44
N ILE A 34 -3.47 -8.18 -0.09
CA ILE A 34 -4.14 -9.48 -0.31
C ILE A 34 -5.50 -9.49 0.36
N THR A 35 -5.54 -9.08 1.63
CA THR A 35 -6.77 -9.04 2.43
C THR A 35 -7.83 -8.16 1.76
N LEU A 36 -7.41 -7.00 1.26
CA LEU A 36 -8.29 -6.06 0.56
C LEU A 36 -8.76 -6.62 -0.80
N ALA A 37 -7.89 -7.28 -1.56
CA ALA A 37 -8.23 -7.93 -2.82
C ALA A 37 -9.29 -9.04 -2.61
N ILE A 38 -9.10 -9.90 -1.59
CA ILE A 38 -10.08 -10.92 -1.20
C ILE A 38 -11.40 -10.27 -0.84
N ASN A 39 -11.37 -9.25 0.02
CA ASN A 39 -12.57 -8.52 0.43
C ASN A 39 -13.34 -7.97 -0.78
N ARG A 40 -12.65 -7.34 -1.75
CA ARG A 40 -13.31 -6.81 -2.96
C ARG A 40 -13.88 -7.90 -3.86
N CYS A 41 -13.20 -9.03 -3.97
CA CYS A 41 -13.71 -10.16 -4.75
C CYS A 41 -14.97 -10.74 -4.10
N LEU A 42 -14.96 -10.95 -2.78
CA LEU A 42 -16.08 -11.53 -2.04
C LEU A 42 -17.32 -10.64 -2.04
N VAL A 43 -17.18 -9.30 -1.96
CA VAL A 43 -18.32 -8.37 -2.10
C VAL A 43 -19.12 -8.63 -3.39
N THR A 44 -18.45 -9.06 -4.46
CA THR A 44 -19.09 -9.28 -5.77
C THR A 44 -19.52 -10.74 -5.96
N VAL A 45 -18.73 -11.70 -5.48
CA VAL A 45 -18.96 -13.13 -5.75
C VAL A 45 -19.82 -13.80 -4.69
N ALA A 46 -19.60 -13.47 -3.42
CA ALA A 46 -20.24 -14.13 -2.29
C ALA A 46 -20.41 -13.15 -1.11
N PRO A 47 -21.41 -12.24 -1.17
CA PRO A 47 -21.62 -11.21 -0.16
C PRO A 47 -21.83 -11.77 1.26
N ASP A 48 -22.38 -12.98 1.39
CA ASP A 48 -22.61 -13.61 2.70
C ASP A 48 -21.30 -14.07 3.35
N ILE A 49 -20.34 -14.56 2.54
CA ILE A 49 -18.99 -14.91 3.01
C ILE A 49 -18.22 -13.65 3.36
N GLU A 50 -18.35 -12.59 2.55
CA GLU A 50 -17.74 -11.29 2.88
C GLU A 50 -18.22 -10.78 4.24
N LYS A 51 -19.53 -10.79 4.50
CA LYS A 51 -20.08 -10.40 5.80
C LYS A 51 -19.57 -11.30 6.91
N ALA A 52 -19.48 -12.61 6.67
CA ALA A 52 -18.96 -13.52 7.67
C ALA A 52 -17.49 -13.23 8.02
N LEU A 53 -16.65 -12.81 7.08
CA LEU A 53 -15.21 -12.62 7.30
C LEU A 53 -14.83 -11.19 7.71
N PHE A 54 -15.50 -10.17 7.17
CA PHE A 54 -15.07 -8.76 7.25
C PHE A 54 -16.06 -7.84 7.98
N TYR A 55 -17.29 -8.28 8.28
CA TYR A 55 -18.28 -7.40 8.88
C TYR A 55 -17.97 -7.01 10.34
N GLY A 56 -18.25 -5.76 10.67
CA GLY A 56 -18.17 -5.21 12.02
C GLY A 56 -16.74 -5.27 12.57
N LYS A 57 -16.57 -5.86 13.76
CA LYS A 57 -15.26 -5.90 14.43
C LYS A 57 -14.29 -6.93 13.85
N ARG A 58 -14.74 -7.81 12.95
CA ARG A 58 -13.91 -8.90 12.38
C ARG A 58 -12.79 -8.38 11.49
N VAL A 59 -12.98 -7.23 10.83
CA VAL A 59 -11.91 -6.56 10.07
C VAL A 59 -10.70 -6.22 10.95
N TYR A 60 -10.91 -5.87 12.23
CA TYR A 60 -9.82 -5.57 13.16
C TYR A 60 -8.99 -6.82 13.51
N VAL A 61 -9.57 -8.02 13.42
CA VAL A 61 -8.82 -9.27 13.60
C VAL A 61 -7.80 -9.41 12.48
N TRP A 62 -8.21 -9.21 11.22
CA TRP A 62 -7.30 -9.22 10.08
C TRP A 62 -6.21 -8.15 10.18
N LEU A 63 -6.59 -6.91 10.52
CA LEU A 63 -5.62 -5.83 10.71
C LEU A 63 -4.64 -6.13 11.86
N SER A 64 -5.13 -6.69 12.97
CA SER A 64 -4.29 -7.07 14.10
C SER A 64 -3.30 -8.17 13.73
N ALA A 65 -3.72 -9.17 12.94
CA ALA A 65 -2.85 -10.24 12.47
C ALA A 65 -1.73 -9.68 11.57
N ILE A 66 -2.06 -8.76 10.66
CA ILE A 66 -1.09 -8.06 9.81
C ILE A 66 -0.10 -7.25 10.67
N THR A 67 -0.60 -6.51 11.68
CA THR A 67 0.26 -5.74 12.58
C THR A 67 1.19 -6.64 13.39
N ILE A 68 0.68 -7.74 13.94
CA ILE A 68 1.51 -8.71 14.69
C ILE A 68 2.58 -9.31 13.79
N TYR A 69 2.23 -9.66 12.55
CA TYR A 69 3.20 -10.16 11.57
C TYR A 69 4.30 -9.14 11.26
N ALA A 70 3.94 -7.87 11.06
CA ALA A 70 4.90 -6.79 10.86
C ALA A 70 5.80 -6.55 12.07
N LEU A 71 5.24 -6.60 13.28
CA LEU A 71 6.01 -6.49 14.53
C LEU A 71 6.99 -7.66 14.71
N TYR A 72 6.58 -8.88 14.32
CA TYR A 72 7.48 -10.02 14.31
C TYR A 72 8.68 -9.80 13.37
N VAL A 73 8.43 -9.25 12.17
CA VAL A 73 9.51 -8.86 11.25
C VAL A 73 10.40 -7.78 11.88
N LEU A 74 9.81 -6.78 12.51
CA LEU A 74 10.53 -5.66 13.13
C LEU A 74 11.52 -6.11 14.21
N VAL A 75 11.15 -7.10 15.02
CA VAL A 75 11.94 -7.53 16.20
C VAL A 75 12.91 -8.66 15.87
N PHE A 76 12.52 -9.60 14.99
CA PHE A 76 13.22 -10.89 14.84
C PHE A 76 13.87 -11.12 13.48
N LYS A 77 13.75 -10.19 12.52
CA LYS A 77 14.27 -10.40 11.17
C LYS A 77 15.36 -9.40 10.80
N ASN A 78 16.19 -9.82 9.85
CA ASN A 78 17.26 -8.99 9.32
C ASN A 78 16.69 -7.80 8.55
N PRO A 79 17.27 -6.60 8.69
CA PRO A 79 16.86 -5.43 7.93
C PRO A 79 17.24 -5.59 6.46
N SER A 80 16.47 -4.94 5.58
CA SER A 80 16.95 -4.64 4.24
C SER A 80 17.76 -3.34 4.31
N LEU A 81 18.92 -3.27 3.67
CA LEU A 81 19.83 -2.12 3.78
C LEU A 81 19.79 -1.28 2.50
N PHE A 82 19.75 0.03 2.68
CA PHE A 82 19.74 0.95 1.54
C PHE A 82 21.14 1.05 0.93
N THR A 83 21.21 0.84 -0.39
CA THR A 83 22.39 1.10 -1.20
C THR A 83 22.19 2.30 -2.11
N GLY A 84 23.12 3.25 -2.07
CA GLY A 84 23.16 4.38 -2.99
C GLY A 84 23.51 4.00 -4.43
N VAL A 85 24.03 2.78 -4.67
CA VAL A 85 24.44 2.31 -6.01
C VAL A 85 23.23 2.07 -6.90
N TYR A 86 22.18 1.46 -6.34
CA TYR A 86 20.93 1.13 -7.05
C TYR A 86 19.71 1.88 -6.51
N TYR A 87 19.90 2.82 -5.57
CA TYR A 87 18.82 3.53 -4.87
C TYR A 87 17.72 2.60 -4.36
N PHE A 88 18.13 1.45 -3.84
CA PHE A 88 17.28 0.30 -3.55
C PHE A 88 17.61 -0.33 -2.20
N TRP A 89 16.64 -1.05 -1.66
CA TRP A 89 16.76 -1.75 -0.39
C TRP A 89 17.10 -3.22 -0.66
N SER A 90 18.34 -3.61 -0.36
CA SER A 90 18.85 -4.97 -0.55
C SER A 90 19.26 -5.59 0.78
N PHE A 91 19.02 -6.88 0.95
CA PHE A 91 19.54 -7.58 2.13
C PHE A 91 21.06 -7.79 2.08
N ASN A 92 21.65 -7.92 0.88
CA ASN A 92 23.10 -7.94 0.72
C ASN A 92 23.65 -6.50 0.75
N PRO A 93 24.43 -6.11 1.77
CA PRO A 93 25.01 -4.76 1.87
C PRO A 93 26.05 -4.46 0.78
N PHE A 94 26.63 -5.49 0.16
CA PHE A 94 27.66 -5.39 -0.86
C PHE A 94 27.10 -5.54 -2.28
N VAL A 95 25.78 -5.46 -2.46
CA VAL A 95 25.14 -5.57 -3.78
C VAL A 95 25.80 -4.62 -4.79
N GLY A 96 26.17 -5.15 -5.96
CA GLY A 96 26.93 -4.43 -7.00
C GLY A 96 28.46 -4.45 -6.83
N TYR A 97 28.98 -5.03 -5.74
CA TYR A 97 30.41 -5.20 -5.49
C TYR A 97 30.80 -6.65 -5.23
N LEU A 98 30.10 -7.33 -4.31
CA LEU A 98 30.32 -8.72 -3.94
C LEU A 98 29.01 -9.51 -4.02
N GLU A 99 29.08 -10.65 -4.70
CA GLU A 99 27.99 -11.62 -4.72
C GLU A 99 27.91 -12.36 -3.37
N ASP A 100 26.71 -12.80 -2.99
CA ASP A 100 26.45 -13.59 -1.78
C ASP A 100 25.99 -15.01 -2.18
N PRO A 101 26.87 -15.85 -2.74
CA PRO A 101 26.50 -17.18 -3.24
C PRO A 101 26.07 -18.14 -2.14
N GLU A 102 26.53 -17.92 -0.90
CA GLU A 102 26.14 -18.70 0.28
C GLU A 102 24.81 -18.22 0.89
N GLY A 103 24.27 -17.10 0.41
CA GLY A 103 23.00 -16.54 0.86
C GLY A 103 23.01 -16.10 2.33
N VAL A 104 24.17 -15.73 2.86
CA VAL A 104 24.38 -15.36 4.27
C VAL A 104 23.49 -14.19 4.66
N PHE A 105 23.28 -13.26 3.73
CA PHE A 105 22.49 -12.07 3.95
C PHE A 105 21.02 -12.25 3.55
N THR A 106 20.60 -13.42 3.09
CA THR A 106 19.22 -13.62 2.63
C THR A 106 18.22 -13.66 3.79
N ASN A 107 17.02 -13.13 3.54
CA ASN A 107 15.90 -13.22 4.47
C ASN A 107 14.85 -14.19 3.91
N HIS A 108 14.90 -15.44 4.35
CA HIS A 108 14.00 -16.49 3.85
C HIS A 108 12.51 -16.13 4.03
N LEU A 109 12.14 -15.45 5.13
CA LEU A 109 10.76 -15.05 5.34
C LEU A 109 10.30 -14.07 4.25
N HIS A 110 11.12 -13.07 3.96
CA HIS A 110 10.82 -12.10 2.91
C HIS A 110 10.74 -12.77 1.53
N THR A 111 11.64 -13.70 1.22
CA THR A 111 11.61 -14.46 -0.04
C THR A 111 10.34 -15.29 -0.17
N VAL A 112 9.97 -16.04 0.86
CA VAL A 112 8.74 -16.85 0.87
C VAL A 112 7.52 -15.95 0.75
N HIS A 113 7.49 -14.82 1.45
CA HIS A 113 6.39 -13.86 1.39
C HIS A 113 6.21 -13.25 0.01
N ASN A 114 7.28 -12.75 -0.61
CA ASN A 114 7.23 -12.20 -1.97
C ASN A 114 6.87 -13.25 -3.02
N THR A 115 7.40 -14.47 -2.89
CA THR A 115 7.02 -15.58 -3.77
C THR A 115 5.53 -15.92 -3.62
N SER A 116 5.03 -15.93 -2.39
CA SER A 116 3.61 -16.18 -2.11
C SER A 116 2.74 -15.08 -2.71
N LEU A 117 3.12 -13.81 -2.58
CA LEU A 117 2.41 -12.67 -3.20
C LEU A 117 2.34 -12.78 -4.72
N ALA A 118 3.47 -13.11 -5.36
CA ALA A 118 3.57 -13.26 -6.80
C ALA A 118 2.65 -14.36 -7.35
N ILE A 119 2.26 -15.34 -6.53
CA ILE A 119 1.34 -16.42 -6.90
C ILE A 119 -0.10 -16.11 -6.49
N VAL A 120 -0.31 -15.69 -5.24
CA VAL A 120 -1.64 -15.56 -4.62
C VAL A 120 -2.44 -14.42 -5.25
N ILE A 121 -1.84 -13.24 -5.47
CA ILE A 121 -2.55 -12.09 -6.02
C ILE A 121 -3.06 -12.39 -7.45
N PRO A 122 -2.22 -12.88 -8.39
CA PRO A 122 -2.71 -13.27 -9.71
C PRO A 122 -3.78 -14.37 -9.64
N ALA A 123 -3.61 -15.38 -8.77
CA ALA A 123 -4.60 -16.44 -8.62
C ALA A 123 -5.97 -15.90 -8.18
N ILE A 124 -6.01 -14.97 -7.21
CA ILE A 124 -7.24 -14.31 -6.76
C ILE A 124 -7.92 -13.60 -7.94
N TYR A 125 -7.17 -12.84 -8.73
CA TYR A 125 -7.74 -12.09 -9.86
C TYR A 125 -8.18 -12.99 -11.02
N ILE A 126 -7.47 -14.08 -11.29
CA ILE A 126 -7.88 -15.07 -12.31
C ILE A 126 -9.18 -15.74 -11.90
N VAL A 127 -9.28 -16.22 -10.65
CA VAL A 127 -10.51 -16.83 -10.12
C VAL A 127 -11.66 -15.84 -10.22
N PHE A 128 -11.43 -14.59 -9.82
CA PHE A 128 -12.43 -13.54 -9.90
C PHE A 128 -12.88 -13.26 -11.34
N PHE A 129 -11.95 -13.14 -12.28
CA PHE A 129 -12.25 -12.94 -13.70
C PHE A 129 -13.11 -14.08 -14.26
N VAL A 130 -12.77 -15.33 -13.95
CA VAL A 130 -13.53 -16.51 -14.36
C VAL A 130 -14.96 -16.45 -13.80
N VAL A 131 -15.12 -16.15 -12.51
CA VAL A 131 -16.45 -16.03 -11.89
C VAL A 131 -17.28 -14.92 -12.54
N LEU A 132 -16.68 -13.77 -12.84
CA LEU A 132 -17.37 -12.68 -13.54
C LEU A 132 -17.82 -13.09 -14.94
N MET A 133 -17.02 -13.85 -15.68
CA MET A 133 -17.39 -14.35 -17.01
C MET A 133 -18.59 -15.31 -16.94
N PHE A 134 -18.69 -16.13 -15.90
CA PHE A 134 -19.85 -16.99 -15.67
C PHE A 134 -21.10 -16.18 -15.29
N GLN A 135 -20.97 -15.20 -14.39
CA GLN A 135 -22.09 -14.35 -14.00
C GLN A 135 -22.58 -13.45 -15.14
N ALA A 136 -21.68 -12.94 -15.98
CA ALA A 136 -22.02 -12.13 -17.15
C ALA A 136 -22.86 -12.90 -18.18
N LYS A 137 -22.69 -14.22 -18.28
CA LYS A 137 -23.55 -15.09 -19.10
C LYS A 137 -24.93 -15.35 -18.47
N SER A 138 -25.10 -15.12 -17.17
CA SER A 138 -26.32 -15.44 -16.41
C SER A 138 -27.22 -14.24 -16.13
N ILE A 139 -26.73 -13.00 -16.26
CA ILE A 139 -27.45 -11.80 -15.82
C ILE A 139 -28.07 -11.07 -17.03
N GLY A 140 -29.39 -11.25 -17.18
CA GLY A 140 -30.25 -10.31 -17.90
C GLY A 140 -30.26 -8.96 -17.17
N SER A 141 -29.85 -7.92 -17.88
CA SER A 141 -29.66 -6.54 -17.42
C SER A 141 -30.81 -5.99 -16.57
N ASN A 142 -30.56 -5.73 -15.28
CA ASN A 142 -31.10 -4.60 -14.51
C ASN A 142 -30.46 -4.55 -13.11
N SER A 143 -29.40 -3.75 -12.93
CA SER A 143 -28.89 -3.44 -11.58
C SER A 143 -28.30 -2.03 -11.53
N ASP A 144 -28.45 -1.38 -10.37
CA ASP A 144 -28.17 0.02 -10.09
C ASP A 144 -26.78 0.49 -10.55
N LYS A 145 -26.77 1.28 -11.63
CA LYS A 145 -25.56 1.68 -12.37
C LYS A 145 -24.57 2.51 -11.53
N ASN A 146 -25.04 3.22 -10.50
CA ASN A 146 -24.24 4.17 -9.74
C ASN A 146 -23.43 3.53 -8.58
N PHE A 147 -24.02 2.61 -7.82
CA PHE A 147 -23.29 1.86 -6.77
C PHE A 147 -22.22 0.96 -7.38
N SER A 148 -22.56 0.32 -8.51
CA SER A 148 -21.65 -0.48 -9.32
C SER A 148 -20.42 0.30 -9.80
N LYS A 149 -20.57 1.57 -10.21
CA LYS A 149 -19.45 2.38 -10.73
C LYS A 149 -18.37 2.66 -9.68
N LYS A 150 -18.77 3.01 -8.45
CA LYS A 150 -17.82 3.26 -7.35
C LYS A 150 -17.07 1.99 -6.95
N GLN A 151 -17.77 0.87 -6.84
CA GLN A 151 -17.15 -0.42 -6.54
C GLN A 151 -16.19 -0.87 -7.66
N LYS A 152 -16.56 -0.67 -8.93
CA LYS A 152 -15.70 -0.95 -10.10
C LYS A 152 -14.43 -0.11 -10.11
N MET A 153 -14.53 1.18 -9.81
CA MET A 153 -13.36 2.08 -9.75
C MET A 153 -12.40 1.68 -8.63
N LEU A 154 -12.93 1.32 -7.46
CA LEU A 154 -12.13 0.85 -6.34
C LEU A 154 -11.48 -0.51 -6.62
N PHE A 155 -12.19 -1.40 -7.29
CA PHE A 155 -11.63 -2.68 -7.74
C PHE A 155 -10.49 -2.47 -8.74
N LEU A 156 -10.71 -1.63 -9.77
CA LEU A 156 -9.69 -1.31 -10.78
C LEU A 156 -8.44 -0.69 -10.14
N GLN A 157 -8.64 0.20 -9.16
CA GLN A 157 -7.53 0.79 -8.40
C GLN A 157 -6.69 -0.29 -7.70
N ILE A 158 -7.33 -1.18 -6.95
CA ILE A 158 -6.64 -2.24 -6.20
C ILE A 158 -5.97 -3.22 -7.16
N PHE A 159 -6.61 -3.53 -8.30
CA PHE A 159 -6.03 -4.38 -9.34
C PHE A 159 -4.75 -3.79 -9.94
N ILE A 160 -4.75 -2.49 -10.26
CA ILE A 160 -3.56 -1.81 -10.81
C ILE A 160 -2.42 -1.80 -9.79
N ILE A 161 -2.73 -1.49 -8.53
CA ILE A 161 -1.74 -1.49 -7.44
C ILE A 161 -1.16 -2.91 -7.27
N GLY A 162 -2.02 -3.94 -7.24
CA GLY A 162 -1.59 -5.33 -7.10
C GLY A 162 -0.72 -5.81 -8.26
N PHE A 163 -1.01 -5.37 -9.49
CA PHE A 163 -0.17 -5.68 -10.64
C PHE A 163 1.24 -5.08 -10.48
N ILE A 164 1.34 -3.82 -10.05
CA ILE A 164 2.63 -3.15 -9.79
C ILE A 164 3.39 -3.88 -8.66
N HIS A 165 2.69 -4.27 -7.60
CA HIS A 165 3.30 -4.93 -6.45
C HIS A 165 3.81 -6.34 -6.79
N VAL A 166 3.05 -7.11 -7.58
CA VAL A 166 3.48 -8.43 -8.08
C VAL A 166 4.72 -8.30 -8.97
N ALA A 167 4.80 -7.27 -9.82
CA ALA A 167 5.98 -7.02 -10.63
C ALA A 167 7.21 -6.77 -9.74
N GLY A 168 7.09 -5.92 -8.70
CA GLY A 168 8.15 -5.67 -7.73
C GLY A 168 8.57 -6.92 -6.95
N CYS A 169 7.59 -7.71 -6.48
CA CYS A 169 7.86 -8.98 -5.79
C CYS A 169 8.60 -9.99 -6.68
N SER A 170 8.22 -10.05 -7.97
CA SER A 170 8.85 -10.95 -8.95
C SER A 170 10.30 -10.54 -9.22
N ILE A 171 10.58 -9.24 -9.35
CA ILE A 171 11.95 -8.72 -9.50
C ILE A 171 12.81 -9.11 -8.28
N HIS A 172 12.29 -8.90 -7.07
CA HIS A 172 13.00 -9.30 -5.85
C HIS A 172 13.23 -10.81 -5.75
N ALA A 173 12.24 -11.63 -6.15
CA ALA A 173 12.34 -13.08 -6.10
C ALA A 173 13.34 -13.64 -7.14
N LEU A 174 13.50 -12.95 -8.27
CA LEU A 174 14.42 -13.32 -9.34
C LEU A 174 15.84 -12.78 -9.11
N SER A 175 16.00 -11.72 -8.33
CA SER A 175 17.30 -11.07 -8.07
C SER A 175 18.45 -11.99 -7.60
N PRO A 176 18.21 -13.12 -6.90
CA PRO A 176 19.28 -14.08 -6.59
C PRO A 176 19.73 -14.94 -7.78
N TYR A 177 18.91 -15.08 -8.82
CA TYR A 177 19.15 -15.97 -9.96
C TYR A 177 19.60 -15.24 -11.22
N ILE A 178 19.24 -13.96 -11.36
CA ILE A 178 19.59 -13.13 -12.51
C ILE A 178 20.18 -11.80 -12.04
N THR A 179 21.19 -11.32 -12.77
CA THR A 179 21.65 -9.94 -12.63
C THR A 179 20.57 -9.01 -13.15
N VAL A 180 19.87 -8.32 -12.25
CA VAL A 180 18.81 -7.39 -12.63
C VAL A 180 19.44 -6.06 -13.06
N ASP A 181 19.04 -5.56 -14.23
CA ASP A 181 19.53 -4.28 -14.74
C ASP A 181 19.14 -3.11 -13.82
N ALA A 182 20.06 -2.16 -13.65
CA ALA A 182 19.86 -1.01 -12.76
C ALA A 182 18.67 -0.13 -13.20
N ASN A 183 18.44 0.02 -14.51
CA ASN A 183 17.33 0.82 -15.01
C ASN A 183 15.98 0.19 -14.67
N LEU A 184 15.91 -1.14 -14.68
CA LEU A 184 14.72 -1.89 -14.30
C LEU A 184 14.43 -1.71 -12.80
N LEU A 185 15.45 -1.71 -11.94
CA LEU A 185 15.30 -1.42 -10.50
C LEU A 185 14.78 -0.01 -10.27
N TYR A 186 15.34 1.00 -10.95
CA TYR A 186 14.87 2.37 -10.85
C TYR A 186 13.41 2.49 -11.27
N PHE A 187 13.06 1.92 -12.43
CA PHE A 187 11.70 1.93 -12.93
C PHE A 187 10.71 1.28 -11.96
N ALA A 188 11.06 0.12 -11.39
CA ALA A 188 10.24 -0.56 -10.39
C ALA A 188 10.05 0.29 -9.12
N GLN A 189 11.12 0.92 -8.63
CA GLN A 189 11.05 1.81 -7.46
C GLN A 189 10.14 3.01 -7.71
N TYR A 190 10.24 3.65 -8.88
CA TYR A 190 9.35 4.74 -9.26
C TYR A 190 7.90 4.28 -9.35
N LEU A 191 7.63 3.16 -10.02
CA LEU A 191 6.27 2.61 -10.13
C LEU A 191 5.64 2.32 -8.77
N TRP A 192 6.41 1.78 -7.82
CA TRP A 192 5.94 1.57 -6.46
C TRP A 192 5.53 2.88 -5.78
N PHE A 193 6.34 3.94 -5.89
CA PHE A 193 5.96 5.27 -5.39
C PHE A 193 4.69 5.81 -6.06
N PHE A 194 4.54 5.63 -7.37
CA PHE A 194 3.34 6.06 -8.10
C PHE A 194 2.09 5.28 -7.69
N ALA A 195 2.21 4.02 -7.29
CA ALA A 195 1.08 3.22 -6.80
C ALA A 195 0.41 3.87 -5.58
N HIS A 196 1.20 4.43 -4.66
CA HIS A 196 0.69 5.19 -3.50
C HIS A 196 -0.08 6.46 -3.91
N VAL A 197 0.41 7.17 -4.93
CA VAL A 197 -0.27 8.35 -5.48
C VAL A 197 -1.61 7.95 -6.13
N ILE A 198 -1.63 6.84 -6.86
CA ILE A 198 -2.85 6.27 -7.45
C ILE A 198 -3.85 5.89 -6.34
N TYR A 199 -3.37 5.29 -5.25
CA TYR A 199 -4.21 4.95 -4.10
C TYR A 199 -4.93 6.17 -3.50
N LEU A 200 -4.19 7.27 -3.31
CA LEU A 200 -4.74 8.51 -2.72
C LEU A 200 -5.64 9.29 -3.67
N THR A 201 -5.33 9.28 -4.97
CA THR A 201 -6.07 10.08 -5.97
C THR A 201 -7.39 9.44 -6.39
N MET A 202 -7.42 8.11 -6.57
CA MET A 202 -8.61 7.41 -7.07
C MET A 202 -9.64 7.07 -5.99
N ASN A 203 -9.27 7.08 -4.70
CA ASN A 203 -10.21 6.80 -3.62
C ASN A 203 -10.82 8.07 -3.01
N GLN A 204 -11.96 8.50 -3.57
CA GLN A 204 -12.68 9.70 -3.10
C GLN A 204 -13.10 9.64 -1.63
N ASN A 205 -13.41 8.44 -1.09
CA ASN A 205 -13.81 8.30 0.31
C ASN A 205 -12.61 8.54 1.24
N ILE A 206 -11.47 7.93 0.95
CA ILE A 206 -10.23 8.13 1.74
C ILE A 206 -9.79 9.59 1.66
N ARG A 207 -9.87 10.24 0.49
CA ARG A 207 -9.54 11.66 0.38
C ARG A 207 -10.43 12.53 1.27
N ASN A 208 -11.74 12.25 1.30
CA ASN A 208 -12.68 12.99 2.13
C ASN A 208 -12.47 12.71 3.63
N ASP A 209 -12.13 11.48 4.01
CA ASP A 209 -11.87 11.11 5.40
C ASP A 209 -10.51 11.64 5.89
N CYS A 210 -9.46 11.61 5.07
CA CYS A 210 -8.18 12.26 5.34
C CYS A 210 -8.33 13.78 5.47
N LEU A 211 -9.10 14.43 4.58
CA LEU A 211 -9.41 15.86 4.68
C LEU A 211 -10.18 16.17 5.96
N ARG A 212 -11.18 15.36 6.34
CA ARG A 212 -11.90 15.54 7.61
C ARG A 212 -11.00 15.31 8.81
N GLY A 213 -10.11 14.32 8.77
CA GLY A 213 -9.14 14.05 9.83
C GLY A 213 -8.14 15.19 9.99
N LEU A 214 -7.60 15.69 8.88
CA LEU A 214 -6.70 16.85 8.86
C LEU A 214 -7.40 18.11 9.38
N LEU A 215 -8.64 18.38 8.92
CA LEU A 215 -9.45 19.49 9.41
C LEU A 215 -9.76 19.38 10.91
N ARG A 216 -10.00 18.16 11.43
CA ARG A 216 -10.16 17.93 12.88
C ARG A 216 -8.87 18.16 13.65
N CYS A 217 -7.72 17.72 13.13
CA CYS A 217 -6.41 18.00 13.74
C CYS A 217 -6.12 19.50 13.78
N ILE A 218 -6.33 20.21 12.65
CA ILE A 218 -6.18 21.67 12.55
C ILE A 218 -7.12 22.37 13.53
N HIS A 219 -8.37 21.91 13.64
CA HIS A 219 -9.33 22.44 14.61
C HIS A 219 -8.89 22.22 16.06
N SER A 220 -8.31 21.05 16.40
CA SER A 220 -7.81 20.78 17.75
C SER A 220 -6.55 21.57 18.11
N GLN A 221 -5.70 21.89 17.12
CA GLN A 221 -4.45 22.62 17.35
C GLN A 221 -4.62 24.14 17.31
N PHE A 222 -5.62 24.67 16.59
CA PHE A 222 -5.85 26.11 16.46
C PHE A 222 -7.32 26.50 16.69
N PRO A 223 -7.88 26.28 17.90
CA PRO A 223 -9.26 26.64 18.22
C PRO A 223 -9.51 28.16 18.19
N SER A 224 -8.48 28.97 18.49
CA SER A 224 -8.59 30.45 18.52
C SER A 224 -8.76 31.08 17.14
N LEU A 225 -7.98 30.65 16.14
CA LEU A 225 -8.01 31.21 14.78
C LEU A 225 -9.33 30.95 14.04
N ILE A 226 -9.99 29.82 14.31
CA ILE A 226 -11.27 29.47 13.67
C ILE A 226 -12.43 30.21 14.33
N ASN A 227 -12.41 30.40 15.64
CA ASN A 227 -13.40 31.22 16.34
C ASN A 227 -13.30 32.69 15.90
N GLU A 228 -12.08 33.22 15.72
CA GLU A 228 -11.86 34.55 15.16
C GLU A 228 -12.39 34.67 13.72
N ALA A 229 -12.09 33.70 12.85
CA ALA A 229 -12.60 33.68 11.47
C ALA A 229 -14.13 33.55 11.38
N ALA A 230 -14.75 32.78 12.28
CA ALA A 230 -16.20 32.64 12.37
C ALA A 230 -16.86 33.92 12.88
N THR A 231 -16.26 34.60 13.87
CA THR A 231 -16.72 35.91 14.31
C THR A 231 -16.57 36.97 13.21
N LEU A 232 -15.43 37.02 12.50
CA LEU A 232 -15.21 37.93 11.37
C LEU A 232 -16.22 37.70 10.23
N SER A 233 -16.56 36.44 9.90
CA SER A 233 -17.59 36.13 8.90
C SER A 233 -18.99 36.59 9.33
N SER A 234 -19.31 36.50 10.62
CA SER A 234 -20.59 36.95 11.17
C SER A 234 -20.70 38.48 11.32
N THR A 235 -19.57 39.18 11.43
CA THR A 235 -19.49 40.65 11.55
C THR A 235 -19.42 41.35 10.18
N VAL A 236 -19.02 40.64 9.12
CA VAL A 236 -19.04 41.19 7.74
C VAL A 236 -20.42 41.09 7.09
N ARG A 237 -21.23 40.08 7.44
CA ARG A 237 -22.59 39.88 6.90
C ARG A 237 -23.64 40.96 7.24
N PRO A 238 -23.59 41.70 8.36
CA PRO A 238 -24.53 42.78 8.67
C PRO A 238 -24.19 44.08 7.92
N LEU A 239 -22.93 44.31 7.56
CA LEU A 239 -22.47 45.55 6.92
C LEU A 239 -22.87 45.66 5.43
N THR A 240 -23.17 44.54 4.77
CA THR A 240 -23.68 44.53 3.38
C THR A 240 -25.17 44.79 3.26
N ASN A 241 -25.94 44.76 4.37
CA ASN A 241 -27.39 44.98 4.35
C ASN A 241 -27.80 46.41 4.76
N SER A 242 -26.84 47.29 5.04
CA SER A 242 -27.09 48.70 5.43
C SER A 242 -26.65 49.72 4.38
N ILE A 243 -26.36 49.27 3.15
CA ILE A 243 -26.06 50.15 1.99
C ILE A 243 -26.99 49.79 0.84
N THR A 244 -28.29 49.98 1.06
CA THR A 244 -29.33 50.15 0.04
C THR A 244 -30.39 51.07 0.60
#